data_AF-X1K897-F1
#
_entry.id   AF-X1K897-F1
#
_cell.length_a   1.000
_cell.length_b   1.000
_cell.length_c   1.000
_cell.angle_alpha   90.00
_cell.angle_beta   90.00
_cell.angle_gamma   90.00
#
_symmetry.space_group_name_H-M   'P 1'
#
loop_
_entity.id
_entity.type
_entity.pdbx_description
1 polymer ?
#
loop_
_entity_poly.entity_id
_entity_poly.type
_entity_poly.pdbx_seq_one_letter_code
_entity_poly.pdbx_strand_id
1 'polypeptide(L)'
;SAGSDHSLALTADGSIVAWGRNDSARATPPDGNDFIAVSAGGYHSLALKADGSVVGWGRNYEDQATPPDGNDFVAVAAGGYHSLALKTNGTIVDWGLNDDGQATPPDGNNFIAVSAGGHHSLALKADGTIVGWGDNYYGQVTQPDGNEFMAVSAGRDHSLALKADGSIVGWGKDHYGQATTPDGNDFIAVSAGWDHSLALKVDGSIVGWGYN
;
A
#
# COMPACT_ATOMS: atom_id res chain seq x y z
N SER A 1 2.79 -1.72 9.94
CA SER A 1 1.95 -1.02 8.95
C SER A 1 1.24 0.14 9.63
N ALA A 2 1.14 1.29 8.98
CA ALA A 2 0.49 2.48 9.51
C ALA A 2 -0.59 2.95 8.53
N GLY A 3 -1.80 3.19 9.05
CA GLY A 3 -2.92 3.76 8.32
C GLY A 3 -3.06 5.25 8.60
N SER A 4 -4.26 5.83 8.40
CA SER A 4 -4.52 7.24 8.70
C SER A 4 -4.31 7.58 10.17
N ASP A 5 -4.99 6.84 11.04
CA ASP A 5 -5.13 7.17 12.47
C ASP A 5 -4.83 5.95 13.38
N HIS A 6 -4.41 4.82 12.82
CA HIS A 6 -4.08 3.59 13.55
C HIS A 6 -2.85 2.90 12.96
N SER A 7 -2.28 2.00 13.73
CA SER A 7 -1.08 1.24 13.35
C SER A 7 -1.20 -0.20 13.79
N LEU A 8 -0.57 -1.08 13.02
CA LEU A 8 -0.52 -2.52 13.23
C LEU A 8 0.93 -3.00 13.24
N ALA A 9 1.25 -3.91 14.14
CA ALA A 9 2.50 -4.64 14.16
C ALA A 9 2.22 -6.14 14.20
N LEU A 10 2.94 -6.89 13.38
CA LEU A 10 3.02 -8.35 13.50
C LEU A 10 4.08 -8.68 14.56
N THR A 11 3.76 -9.57 15.48
CA THR A 11 4.70 -10.05 16.50
C THR A 11 5.45 -11.29 15.99
N ALA A 12 6.50 -11.69 16.73
CA ALA A 12 7.29 -12.86 16.37
C ALA A 12 6.52 -14.20 16.47
N ASP A 13 5.43 -14.25 17.24
CA ASP A 13 4.59 -15.44 17.34
C ASP A 13 3.49 -15.51 16.27
N GLY A 14 3.39 -14.49 15.41
CA GLY A 14 2.41 -14.39 14.33
C GLY A 14 1.10 -13.72 14.72
N SER A 15 0.96 -13.18 15.94
CA SER A 15 -0.19 -12.37 16.37
C SER A 15 -0.06 -10.89 15.96
N ILE A 16 -1.15 -10.13 16.10
CA ILE A 16 -1.22 -8.71 15.71
C ILE A 16 -1.42 -7.84 16.95
N VAL A 17 -0.59 -6.80 17.08
CA VAL A 17 -0.79 -5.70 18.02
C VAL A 17 -1.25 -4.47 17.24
N ALA A 18 -2.26 -3.78 17.77
CA ALA A 18 -2.78 -2.56 17.16
C ALA A 18 -2.88 -1.41 18.17
N TRP A 19 -2.71 -0.18 17.70
CA TRP A 19 -2.89 1.03 18.50
C TRP A 19 -3.39 2.19 17.64
N GLY A 20 -3.94 3.23 18.28
CA GLY A 20 -4.51 4.41 17.63
C GLY A 20 -6.04 4.45 17.70
N ARG A 21 -6.67 5.16 16.77
CA ARG A 21 -8.12 5.38 16.72
C ARG A 21 -8.88 4.06 16.55
N ASN A 22 -10.00 3.90 17.27
CA ASN A 22 -10.74 2.64 17.31
C ASN A 22 -12.29 2.76 17.22
N ASP A 23 -12.80 3.82 16.60
CA ASP A 23 -14.25 4.10 16.43
C ASP A 23 -15.01 3.11 15.52
N SER A 24 -14.32 2.18 14.86
CA SER A 24 -14.94 1.09 14.07
C SER A 24 -14.25 -0.24 14.30
N ALA A 25 -13.65 -0.45 15.48
CA ALA A 25 -12.84 -1.61 15.79
C ALA A 25 -11.59 -1.79 14.90
N ARG A 26 -11.16 -0.76 14.15
CA ARG A 26 -9.98 -0.83 13.25
C ARG A 26 -8.66 -1.15 13.95
N ALA A 27 -8.57 -0.86 15.25
CA ALA A 27 -7.46 -1.20 16.13
C ALA A 27 -7.80 -2.36 17.11
N THR A 28 -8.78 -3.20 16.75
CA THR A 28 -9.13 -4.44 17.45
C THR A 28 -8.86 -5.61 16.50
N PRO A 29 -7.61 -6.12 16.42
CA PRO A 29 -7.28 -7.20 15.50
C PRO A 29 -7.99 -8.50 15.89
N PRO A 30 -8.25 -9.40 14.92
CA PRO A 30 -8.78 -10.72 15.20
C PRO A 30 -7.79 -11.55 16.05
N ASP A 31 -8.34 -12.43 16.89
CA ASP A 31 -7.53 -13.42 17.60
C ASP A 31 -6.88 -14.39 16.61
N GLY A 32 -5.63 -14.78 16.89
CA GLY A 32 -4.88 -15.69 16.05
C GLY A 32 -3.38 -15.40 16.09
N ASN A 33 -2.62 -16.33 15.57
CA ASN A 33 -1.16 -16.24 15.48
C ASN A 33 -0.62 -16.83 14.16
N ASP A 34 -1.49 -16.97 13.16
CA ASP A 34 -1.18 -17.49 11.83
C ASP A 34 -0.98 -16.38 10.79
N PHE A 35 -0.77 -15.13 11.22
CA PHE A 35 -0.62 -13.99 10.33
C PHE A 35 0.84 -13.81 9.88
N ILE A 36 1.04 -13.44 8.62
CA ILE A 36 2.36 -13.23 8.00
C ILE A 36 2.56 -11.82 7.43
N ALA A 37 1.47 -11.08 7.20
CA ALA A 37 1.53 -9.67 6.81
C ALA A 37 0.30 -8.91 7.30
N VAL A 38 0.44 -7.60 7.48
CA VAL A 38 -0.64 -6.70 7.89
C VAL A 38 -0.63 -5.42 7.07
N SER A 39 -1.80 -4.88 6.78
CA SER A 39 -1.98 -3.59 6.11
C SER A 39 -3.03 -2.76 6.82
N ALA A 40 -2.72 -1.51 7.16
CA ALA A 40 -3.62 -0.57 7.80
C ALA A 40 -4.03 0.49 6.78
N GLY A 41 -5.33 0.57 6.48
CA GLY A 41 -5.89 1.56 5.55
C GLY A 41 -6.37 2.81 6.25
N GLY A 42 -7.28 3.54 5.60
CA GLY A 42 -7.90 4.72 6.21
C GLY A 42 -8.84 4.37 7.36
N TYR A 43 -9.67 3.36 7.16
CA TYR A 43 -10.75 3.01 8.10
C TYR A 43 -10.87 1.53 8.45
N HIS A 44 -10.07 0.70 7.82
CA HIS A 44 -10.04 -0.74 8.00
C HIS A 44 -8.61 -1.25 8.04
N SER A 45 -8.50 -2.54 8.27
CA SER A 45 -7.25 -3.26 8.42
C SER A 45 -7.38 -4.61 7.74
N LEU A 46 -6.27 -5.09 7.19
CA LEU A 46 -6.13 -6.39 6.56
C LEU A 46 -4.99 -7.17 7.21
N ALA A 47 -5.13 -8.49 7.26
CA ALA A 47 -4.05 -9.39 7.56
C ALA A 47 -4.05 -10.57 6.59
N LEU A 48 -2.86 -10.93 6.11
CA LEU A 48 -2.62 -12.14 5.33
C LEU A 48 -2.20 -13.26 6.27
N LYS A 49 -2.85 -14.41 6.15
CA LYS A 49 -2.54 -15.64 6.89
C LYS A 49 -1.50 -16.48 6.17
N ALA A 50 -0.82 -17.35 6.93
CA ALA A 50 0.18 -18.28 6.42
C ALA A 50 -0.40 -19.32 5.44
N ASP A 51 -1.70 -19.59 5.51
CA ASP A 51 -2.40 -20.46 4.55
C ASP A 51 -2.75 -19.75 3.23
N GLY A 52 -2.44 -18.46 3.11
CA GLY A 52 -2.69 -17.61 1.95
C GLY A 52 -4.07 -16.95 1.92
N SER A 53 -4.90 -17.11 2.95
CA SER A 53 -6.19 -16.41 3.07
C SER A 53 -6.05 -15.03 3.72
N VAL A 54 -7.05 -14.17 3.53
CA VAL A 54 -7.05 -12.79 4.04
C VAL A 54 -8.20 -12.57 5.01
N VAL A 55 -7.94 -11.83 6.09
CA VAL A 55 -8.97 -11.32 7.00
C VAL A 55 -8.99 -9.80 6.99
N GLY A 56 -10.19 -9.24 7.00
CA GLY A 56 -10.44 -7.81 7.10
C GLY A 56 -11.22 -7.48 8.37
N TRP A 57 -10.93 -6.32 8.97
CA TRP A 57 -11.69 -5.79 10.10
C TRP A 57 -11.67 -4.26 10.09
N GLY A 58 -12.59 -3.63 10.81
CA GLY A 58 -12.75 -2.18 10.83
C GLY A 58 -14.07 -1.72 10.21
N ARG A 59 -14.08 -0.50 9.65
CA ARG A 59 -15.24 0.03 8.91
C ARG A 59 -15.49 -0.79 7.65
N ASN A 60 -16.76 -1.08 7.35
CA ASN A 60 -17.14 -1.95 6.26
C ASN A 60 -18.40 -1.48 5.50
N TYR A 61 -18.53 -0.17 5.21
CA TYR A 61 -19.70 0.34 4.49
C TYR A 61 -19.63 0.16 2.98
N GLU A 62 -18.42 -0.09 2.46
CA GLU A 62 -18.12 -0.29 1.04
C GLU A 62 -17.63 -1.72 0.77
N ASP A 63 -17.82 -2.63 1.73
CA ASP A 63 -17.24 -3.98 1.74
C ASP A 63 -15.70 -4.05 1.79
N GLN A 64 -15.00 -2.95 2.10
CA GLN A 64 -13.53 -2.89 2.13
C GLN A 64 -12.87 -3.83 3.14
N ALA A 65 -13.58 -4.22 4.19
CA ALA A 65 -13.17 -5.18 5.21
C ALA A 65 -13.78 -6.58 5.00
N THR A 66 -14.37 -6.85 3.82
CA THR A 66 -14.86 -8.15 3.38
C THR A 66 -13.94 -8.71 2.29
N PRO A 67 -12.79 -9.35 2.62
CA PRO A 67 -11.92 -9.94 1.61
C PRO A 67 -12.63 -11.01 0.79
N PRO A 68 -12.26 -11.18 -0.50
CA PRO A 68 -12.76 -12.29 -1.30
C PRO A 68 -12.33 -13.64 -0.73
N ASP A 69 -13.18 -14.65 -0.91
CA ASP A 69 -12.83 -16.03 -0.58
C ASP A 69 -11.61 -16.49 -1.39
N GLY A 70 -10.72 -17.25 -0.75
CA GLY A 70 -9.53 -17.78 -1.38
C GLY A 70 -8.37 -17.91 -0.41
N ASN A 71 -7.35 -18.62 -0.85
CA ASN A 71 -6.12 -18.83 -0.09
C ASN A 71 -4.87 -18.78 -0.99
N ASP A 72 -5.00 -18.15 -2.15
CA ASP A 72 -3.94 -18.01 -3.14
C ASP A 72 -3.29 -16.62 -3.10
N PHE A 73 -3.38 -15.90 -1.98
CA PHE A 73 -2.83 -14.54 -1.82
C PHE A 73 -1.42 -14.55 -1.22
N VAL A 74 -0.58 -13.61 -1.66
CA VAL A 74 0.81 -13.43 -1.22
C VAL A 74 1.14 -12.03 -0.71
N ALA A 75 0.30 -11.04 -1.00
CA ALA A 75 0.42 -9.69 -0.44
C ALA A 75 -0.95 -9.02 -0.34
N VAL A 76 -1.07 -8.06 0.58
CA VAL A 76 -2.28 -7.26 0.80
C VAL A 76 -1.93 -5.78 0.95
N ALA A 77 -2.80 -4.90 0.47
CA ALA A 77 -2.70 -3.45 0.68
C ALA A 77 -4.07 -2.85 0.97
N ALA A 78 -4.16 -2.02 2.01
CA ALA A 78 -5.39 -1.33 2.41
C ALA A 78 -5.28 0.16 2.07
N GLY A 79 -6.19 0.67 1.25
CA GLY A 79 -6.27 2.08 0.86
C GLY A 79 -7.18 2.89 1.78
N GLY A 80 -7.71 4.02 1.28
CA GLY A 80 -8.67 4.84 2.02
C GLY A 80 -9.96 4.08 2.35
N TYR A 81 -10.61 3.55 1.32
CA TYR A 81 -11.89 2.82 1.40
C TYR A 81 -11.93 1.58 0.50
N HIS A 82 -10.79 1.12 0.02
CA HIS A 82 -10.64 -0.07 -0.81
C HIS A 82 -9.45 -0.91 -0.35
N SER A 83 -9.32 -2.08 -0.95
CA SER A 83 -8.35 -3.10 -0.59
C SER A 83 -7.86 -3.82 -1.83
N LEU A 84 -6.60 -4.25 -1.80
CA LEU A 84 -5.92 -4.98 -2.86
C LEU A 84 -5.34 -6.27 -2.26
N ALA A 85 -5.33 -7.34 -3.05
CA ALA A 85 -4.54 -8.53 -2.78
C ALA A 85 -3.83 -9.01 -4.05
N LEU A 86 -2.54 -9.33 -3.91
CA LEU A 86 -1.75 -9.98 -4.95
C LEU A 86 -1.88 -11.49 -4.81
N LYS A 87 -2.21 -12.18 -5.90
CA LYS A 87 -2.28 -13.65 -5.95
C LYS A 87 -0.92 -14.28 -6.31
N THR A 88 -0.74 -15.54 -5.92
CA THR A 88 0.44 -16.39 -6.24
C THR A 88 0.70 -16.50 -7.74
N ASN A 89 -0.33 -16.40 -8.58
CA ASN A 89 -0.23 -16.44 -10.04
C ASN A 89 0.11 -15.08 -10.68
N GLY A 90 0.41 -14.06 -9.86
CA GLY A 90 0.77 -12.71 -10.29
C GLY A 90 -0.40 -11.84 -10.76
N THR A 91 -1.65 -12.26 -10.56
CA THR A 91 -2.86 -11.43 -10.80
C THR A 91 -3.26 -10.66 -9.53
N ILE A 92 -4.08 -9.63 -9.68
CA ILE A 92 -4.54 -8.77 -8.57
C ILE A 92 -6.06 -8.92 -8.42
N VAL A 93 -6.54 -8.90 -7.18
CA VAL A 93 -7.97 -8.71 -6.87
C VAL A 93 -8.12 -7.50 -5.97
N ASP A 94 -9.08 -6.64 -6.34
CA ASP A 94 -9.44 -5.47 -5.56
C ASP A 94 -10.90 -5.59 -5.09
N TRP A 95 -11.20 -4.93 -3.98
CA TRP A 95 -12.57 -4.84 -3.46
C TRP A 95 -12.71 -3.57 -2.60
N GLY A 96 -13.95 -3.14 -2.35
CA GLY A 96 -14.23 -1.90 -1.63
C GLY A 96 -14.91 -0.84 -2.49
N LEU A 97 -14.73 0.42 -2.10
CA LEU A 97 -15.17 1.59 -2.87
C LEU A 97 -14.56 1.57 -4.28
N ASN A 98 -15.35 1.91 -5.30
CA ASN A 98 -14.90 1.88 -6.70
C ASN A 98 -15.39 3.09 -7.54
N ASP A 99 -15.78 4.19 -6.90
CA ASP A 99 -16.33 5.36 -7.61
C ASP A 99 -15.34 5.98 -8.61
N ASP A 100 -14.03 5.82 -8.36
CA ASP A 100 -12.94 6.32 -9.19
C ASP A 100 -12.25 5.20 -10.00
N GLY A 101 -12.76 3.96 -9.93
CA GLY A 101 -12.14 2.79 -10.54
C GLY A 101 -10.98 2.17 -9.73
N GLN A 102 -10.77 2.59 -8.48
CA GLN A 102 -9.67 2.15 -7.61
C GLN A 102 -9.74 0.68 -7.18
N ALA A 103 -10.90 0.05 -7.34
CA ALA A 103 -11.12 -1.39 -7.16
C ALA A 103 -11.42 -2.10 -8.50
N THR A 104 -10.83 -1.57 -9.60
CA THR A 104 -10.89 -2.17 -10.94
C THR A 104 -9.45 -2.48 -11.40
N PRO A 105 -8.88 -3.63 -10.99
CA PRO A 105 -7.47 -3.91 -11.22
C PRO A 105 -7.16 -4.07 -12.72
N PRO A 106 -5.94 -3.77 -13.15
CA PRO A 106 -5.52 -3.98 -14.53
C PRO A 106 -5.46 -5.47 -14.87
N ASP A 107 -5.77 -5.80 -16.12
CA ASP A 107 -5.54 -7.14 -16.67
C ASP A 107 -4.04 -7.49 -16.65
N GLY A 108 -3.73 -8.76 -16.38
CA GLY A 108 -2.36 -9.28 -16.40
C GLY A 108 -2.05 -10.19 -15.21
N ASN A 109 -0.90 -10.86 -15.29
CA ASN A 109 -0.50 -11.89 -14.31
C ASN A 109 1.01 -11.85 -13.97
N ASN A 110 1.65 -10.70 -14.13
CA ASN A 110 3.09 -10.51 -13.90
C ASN A 110 3.38 -9.47 -12.80
N PHE A 111 2.42 -9.22 -11.92
CA PHE A 111 2.59 -8.31 -10.79
C PHE A 111 3.36 -8.97 -9.65
N ILE A 112 4.26 -8.22 -9.01
CA ILE A 112 5.12 -8.68 -7.91
C ILE A 112 4.93 -7.87 -6.62
N ALA A 113 4.31 -6.69 -6.72
CA ALA A 113 3.97 -5.87 -5.55
C ALA A 113 2.73 -5.02 -5.84
N VAL A 114 2.00 -4.68 -4.77
CA VAL A 114 0.82 -3.79 -4.80
C VAL A 114 0.93 -2.75 -3.69
N SER A 115 0.37 -1.56 -3.93
CA SER A 115 0.25 -0.50 -2.93
C SER A 115 -1.05 0.26 -3.15
N ALA A 116 -1.77 0.58 -2.07
CA ALA A 116 -3.06 1.24 -2.11
C ALA A 116 -2.92 2.64 -1.49
N GLY A 117 -3.33 3.66 -2.24
CA GLY A 117 -3.39 5.04 -1.79
C GLY A 117 -4.76 5.42 -1.22
N GLY A 118 -5.05 6.72 -1.19
CA GLY A 118 -6.35 7.21 -0.72
C GLY A 118 -7.51 6.74 -1.61
N HIS A 119 -7.42 7.07 -2.89
CA HIS A 119 -8.42 6.73 -3.93
C HIS A 119 -7.77 6.16 -5.21
N HIS A 120 -6.53 5.70 -5.12
CA HIS A 120 -5.81 5.09 -6.22
C HIS A 120 -5.03 3.86 -5.77
N SER A 121 -4.50 3.13 -6.74
CA SER A 121 -3.80 1.88 -6.55
C SER A 121 -2.61 1.82 -7.49
N LEU A 122 -1.53 1.18 -7.05
CA LEU A 122 -0.31 0.95 -7.81
C LEU A 122 0.06 -0.53 -7.77
N ALA A 123 0.63 -1.02 -8.86
CA ALA A 123 1.29 -2.31 -8.92
C ALA A 123 2.64 -2.21 -9.63
N LEU A 124 3.59 -3.01 -9.15
CA LEU A 124 4.88 -3.22 -9.78
C LEU A 124 4.86 -4.56 -10.52
N LYS A 125 5.30 -4.55 -11.78
CA LYS A 125 5.48 -5.76 -12.59
C LYS A 125 6.89 -6.33 -12.46
N ALA A 126 7.01 -7.63 -12.74
CA ALA A 126 8.29 -8.35 -12.71
C ALA A 126 9.34 -7.82 -13.71
N ASP A 127 8.89 -7.14 -14.78
CA ASP A 127 9.77 -6.48 -15.74
C ASP A 127 10.27 -5.10 -15.26
N GLY A 128 9.85 -4.67 -14.07
CA GLY A 128 10.20 -3.41 -13.42
C GLY A 128 9.32 -2.23 -13.84
N THR A 129 8.25 -2.43 -14.61
CA THR A 129 7.29 -1.37 -14.97
C THR A 129 6.21 -1.18 -13.91
N ILE A 130 5.64 0.03 -13.83
CA ILE A 130 4.56 0.39 -12.90
C ILE A 130 3.24 0.52 -13.66
N VAL A 131 2.15 0.08 -13.02
CA VAL A 131 0.78 0.36 -13.47
C VAL A 131 0.00 1.01 -12.33
N GLY A 132 -0.66 2.12 -12.59
CA GLY A 132 -1.59 2.77 -11.66
C GLY A 132 -3.03 2.76 -12.18
N TRP A 133 -4.01 2.75 -11.27
CA TRP A 133 -5.45 2.83 -11.57
C TRP A 133 -6.21 3.48 -10.39
N GLY A 134 -7.43 3.96 -10.66
CA GLY A 134 -8.22 4.75 -9.71
C GLY A 134 -8.17 6.25 -10.00
N ASP A 135 -8.35 7.07 -8.96
CA ASP A 135 -8.34 8.53 -9.07
C ASP A 135 -7.03 9.04 -9.65
N ASN A 136 -7.14 10.04 -10.52
CA ASN A 136 -6.01 10.70 -11.17
C ASN A 136 -6.11 12.22 -11.12
N TYR A 137 -6.90 12.79 -10.20
CA TYR A 137 -7.12 14.23 -10.13
C TYR A 137 -5.82 15.04 -10.05
N TYR A 138 -4.80 14.52 -9.36
CA TYR A 138 -3.47 15.13 -9.23
C TYR A 138 -2.39 14.47 -10.09
N GLY A 139 -2.75 13.53 -10.97
CA GLY A 139 -1.78 12.77 -11.76
C GLY A 139 -1.17 11.57 -11.02
N GLN A 140 -1.73 11.14 -9.88
CA GLN A 140 -1.14 10.10 -9.02
C GLN A 140 -1.10 8.68 -9.63
N VAL A 141 -1.83 8.45 -10.72
CA VAL A 141 -1.74 7.25 -11.57
C VAL A 141 -1.17 7.55 -12.96
N THR A 142 -0.46 8.67 -13.09
CA THR A 142 0.35 9.02 -14.27
C THR A 142 1.81 8.69 -13.96
N GLN A 143 2.12 7.40 -13.84
CA GLN A 143 3.44 6.90 -13.45
C GLN A 143 4.53 7.30 -14.47
N PRO A 144 5.79 7.43 -14.01
CA PRO A 144 6.92 7.65 -14.91
C PRO A 144 7.12 6.47 -15.86
N ASP A 145 7.53 6.78 -17.09
CA ASP A 145 8.01 5.80 -18.05
C ASP A 145 9.28 5.12 -17.52
N GLY A 146 9.47 3.86 -17.89
CA GLY A 146 10.65 3.10 -17.53
C GLY A 146 10.33 1.73 -16.95
N ASN A 147 11.37 0.97 -16.67
CA ASN A 147 11.29 -0.39 -16.15
C ASN A 147 12.39 -0.67 -15.11
N GLU A 148 12.98 0.37 -14.54
CA GLU A 148 14.04 0.31 -13.55
C GLU A 148 13.52 0.29 -12.10
N PHE A 149 12.21 0.10 -11.89
CA PHE A 149 11.59 0.22 -10.57
C PHE A 149 11.69 -1.08 -9.77
N MET A 150 12.00 -0.96 -8.47
CA MET A 150 12.12 -2.06 -7.52
C MET A 150 11.05 -2.05 -6.43
N ALA A 151 10.46 -0.90 -6.13
CA ALA A 151 9.38 -0.77 -5.16
C ALA A 151 8.47 0.40 -5.52
N VAL A 152 7.21 0.32 -5.08
CA VAL A 152 6.21 1.39 -5.20
C VAL A 152 5.55 1.64 -3.84
N SER A 153 5.16 2.87 -3.59
CA SER A 153 4.38 3.25 -2.42
C SER A 153 3.38 4.35 -2.76
N ALA A 154 2.11 4.12 -2.48
CA ALA A 154 1.03 5.07 -2.70
C ALA A 154 0.69 5.79 -1.38
N GLY A 155 0.69 7.13 -1.43
CA GLY A 155 0.20 7.99 -0.35
C GLY A 155 -1.29 8.30 -0.55
N ARG A 156 -1.80 9.35 0.08
CA ARG A 156 -3.22 9.72 -0.09
C ARG A 156 -3.53 10.10 -1.54
N ASP A 157 -2.76 11.05 -2.08
CA ASP A 157 -2.97 11.66 -3.39
C ASP A 157 -1.65 11.75 -4.20
N HIS A 158 -0.59 11.08 -3.75
CA HIS A 158 0.73 11.03 -4.37
C HIS A 158 1.29 9.62 -4.39
N SER A 159 2.37 9.43 -5.12
CA SER A 159 2.97 8.13 -5.39
C SER A 159 4.49 8.25 -5.41
N LEU A 160 5.17 7.20 -4.95
CA LEU A 160 6.62 7.06 -4.93
C LEU A 160 7.03 5.75 -5.60
N ALA A 161 8.20 5.76 -6.24
CA ALA A 161 8.88 4.55 -6.65
C ALA A 161 10.38 4.61 -6.35
N LEU A 162 10.92 3.48 -5.88
CA LEU A 162 12.35 3.27 -5.72
C LEU A 162 12.91 2.64 -7.00
N LYS A 163 13.98 3.22 -7.55
CA LYS A 163 14.69 2.71 -8.72
C LYS A 163 15.81 1.75 -8.32
N ALA A 164 16.25 0.92 -9.26
CA ALA A 164 17.31 -0.06 -9.07
C ALA A 164 18.70 0.56 -8.82
N ASP A 165 18.90 1.81 -9.24
CA ASP A 165 20.11 2.56 -8.93
C ASP A 165 20.11 3.17 -7.51
N GLY A 166 19.01 2.98 -6.76
CA GLY A 166 18.80 3.47 -5.41
C GLY A 166 18.21 4.88 -5.31
N SER A 167 17.88 5.53 -6.44
CA SER A 167 17.20 6.84 -6.46
C SER A 167 15.67 6.69 -6.35
N ILE A 168 14.98 7.78 -5.99
CA ILE A 168 13.52 7.79 -5.82
C ILE A 168 12.91 8.75 -6.85
N VAL A 169 11.74 8.39 -7.37
CA VAL A 169 10.87 9.30 -8.13
C VAL A 169 9.51 9.42 -7.43
N GLY A 170 8.99 10.64 -7.36
CA GLY A 170 7.67 10.95 -6.84
C GLY A 170 6.80 11.64 -7.89
N TRP A 171 5.50 11.38 -7.86
CA TRP A 171 4.50 12.00 -8.74
C TRP A 171 3.13 12.11 -8.06
N GLY A 172 2.21 12.86 -8.65
CA GLY A 172 0.91 13.18 -8.07
C GLY A 172 0.88 14.53 -7.36
N LYS A 173 0.07 14.65 -6.30
CA LYS A 173 -0.08 15.88 -5.53
C LYS A 173 1.22 16.26 -4.83
N ASP A 174 1.60 17.54 -4.92
CA ASP A 174 2.85 18.04 -4.36
C ASP A 174 2.72 19.36 -3.59
N HIS A 175 1.52 19.67 -3.07
CA HIS A 175 1.28 20.95 -2.39
C HIS A 175 2.15 21.18 -1.14
N TYR A 176 2.66 20.11 -0.52
CA TYR A 176 3.54 20.14 0.64
C TYR A 176 4.95 19.64 0.32
N GLY A 177 5.27 19.41 -0.96
CA GLY A 177 6.53 18.81 -1.38
C GLY A 177 6.60 17.29 -1.18
N GLN A 178 5.49 16.60 -0.91
CA GLN A 178 5.47 15.16 -0.63
C GLN A 178 5.88 14.25 -1.82
N ALA A 179 5.78 14.76 -3.05
CA ALA A 179 6.25 14.12 -4.27
C ALA A 179 7.62 14.68 -4.73
N THR A 180 8.08 15.80 -4.17
CA THR A 180 9.45 16.30 -4.36
C THR A 180 10.45 15.43 -3.57
N THR A 181 11.09 14.48 -4.26
CA THR A 181 11.97 13.49 -3.64
C THR A 181 13.34 14.06 -3.27
N PRO A 182 13.99 13.54 -2.21
CA PRO A 182 15.38 13.88 -1.88
C PRO A 182 16.34 13.49 -3.01
N ASP A 183 17.37 14.30 -3.22
CA ASP A 183 18.47 13.96 -4.12
C ASP A 183 19.29 12.77 -3.59
N GLY A 184 19.88 12.02 -4.52
CA GLY A 184 20.77 10.90 -4.22
C GLY A 184 20.21 9.56 -4.65
N ASN A 185 20.99 8.51 -4.39
CA ASN A 185 20.70 7.15 -4.82
C ASN A 185 21.12 6.10 -3.79
N ASP A 186 21.19 6.48 -2.53
CA ASP A 186 21.56 5.62 -1.40
C ASP A 186 20.33 5.07 -0.66
N PHE A 187 19.16 5.00 -1.33
CA PHE A 187 17.91 4.54 -0.73
C PHE A 187 17.65 3.06 -1.00
N ILE A 188 17.06 2.38 -0.01
CA ILE A 188 16.72 0.94 -0.07
C ILE A 188 15.26 0.64 0.22
N ALA A 189 14.50 1.62 0.74
CA ALA A 189 13.06 1.50 0.92
C ALA A 189 12.38 2.88 0.91
N VAL A 190 11.11 2.90 0.51
CA VAL A 190 10.25 4.10 0.49
C VAL A 190 8.90 3.80 1.15
N SER A 191 8.32 4.79 1.80
CA SER A 191 6.96 4.74 2.34
C SER A 191 6.29 6.10 2.15
N ALA A 192 5.12 6.11 1.51
CA ALA A 192 4.25 7.27 1.40
C ALA A 192 3.18 7.21 2.50
N GLY A 193 3.05 8.30 3.26
CA GLY A 193 1.95 8.52 4.20
C GLY A 193 0.82 9.32 3.55
N TRP A 194 -0.01 9.98 4.36
CA TRP A 194 -1.12 10.77 3.85
C TRP A 194 -0.67 11.97 3.01
N ASP A 195 0.14 12.85 3.59
CA ASP A 195 0.67 14.04 2.92
C ASP A 195 2.19 14.18 3.17
N HIS A 196 2.86 13.10 3.57
CA HIS A 196 4.30 13.03 3.81
C HIS A 196 4.89 11.73 3.26
N SER A 197 6.21 11.65 3.25
CA SER A 197 6.98 10.57 2.66
C SER A 197 8.22 10.27 3.49
N LEU A 198 8.64 9.01 3.53
CA LEU A 198 9.84 8.52 4.22
C LEU A 198 10.67 7.66 3.28
N ALA A 199 11.99 7.70 3.45
CA ALA A 199 12.92 6.79 2.79
C ALA A 199 14.00 6.31 3.76
N LEU A 200 14.36 5.04 3.63
CA LEU A 200 15.46 4.40 4.37
C LEU A 200 16.71 4.39 3.49
N LYS A 201 17.83 4.85 4.04
CA LYS A 201 19.14 4.81 3.40
C LYS A 201 19.90 3.52 3.70
N VAL A 202 20.89 3.20 2.86
CA VAL A 202 21.80 2.06 3.03
C VAL A 202 22.53 2.09 4.38
N ASP A 203 22.83 3.27 4.90
CA ASP A 203 23.50 3.46 6.21
C ASP A 203 22.56 3.29 7.42
N GLY A 204 21.27 3.03 7.18
CA GLY A 204 20.24 2.84 8.20
C GLY A 204 19.56 4.13 8.66
N SER A 205 19.97 5.30 8.15
CA SER A 205 19.30 6.57 8.46
C SER A 205 17.99 6.74 7.67
N ILE A 206 17.08 7.56 8.19
CA ILE A 206 15.77 7.84 7.58
C ILE A 206 15.69 9.31 7.20
N VAL A 207 15.18 9.59 6.00
CA VAL A 207 14.82 10.93 5.55
C VAL A 207 13.30 11.02 5.43
N GLY A 208 12.72 12.09 5.98
CA GLY A 208 11.31 12.41 5.82
C GLY A 208 11.12 13.75 5.12
N TRP A 209 10.08 13.85 4.30
CA TRP A 209 9.71 15.07 3.58
C TRP A 209 8.19 15.15 3.35
N GLY A 210 7.70 16.32 2.96
CA GLY A 210 6.26 16.61 2.84
C GLY A 210 5.70 17.37 4.04
N TYR A 211 4.42 17.15 4.36
CA TYR A 211 3.72 17.81 5.45
C TYR A 211 4.21 17.30 6.83
N ASN A 212 4.48 18.23 7.75
CA ASN A 212 4.89 17.95 9.14
C ASN A 212 3.70 17.97 10.09
#